data_AF-A0A2W2AJQ6-F1
#
_entry.id   AF-A0A2W2AJQ6-F1
#
_cell.length_a   1.000
_cell.length_b   1.000
_cell.length_c   1.000
_cell.angle_alpha   90.00
_cell.angle_beta   90.00
_cell.angle_gamma   90.00
#
_symmetry.space_group_name_H-M   'P 1'
#
loop_
_entity.id
_entity.type
_entity.pdbx_description
1 polymer ?
#
loop_
_entity_poly.entity_id
_entity_poly.type
_entity_poly.pdbx_seq_one_letter_code
_entity_poly.pdbx_strand_id
1 'polypeptide(L)'
;MNGRKNFLAELRQKNKLLFSAIIIYLSINFATSIWGWQTTPFYIWAMYSIPLQPRQQYHITEVYCDSQLHIDPHTFNDYKRMMADYSLRHYVALTDSNYHLQDYHSFKKLFSLAGSDFTRLIYRINPTRAEINHYPEWLKVYLSQQSGKQINSLRIYDLTLQYGADGRPVLVYKKQLAAYEHGK
;
A
#
# COMPACT_ATOMS: atom_id res chain seq x y z
N MET A 1 5.63 -47.04 -15.75
CA MET A 1 5.51 -45.83 -14.91
C MET A 1 6.83 -45.08 -14.97
N ASN A 2 6.90 -43.95 -15.68
CA ASN A 2 8.10 -43.12 -15.73
C ASN A 2 8.33 -42.51 -14.34
N GLY A 3 9.30 -43.06 -13.60
CA GLY A 3 9.68 -42.56 -12.29
C GLY A 3 10.11 -41.10 -12.40
N ARG A 4 9.38 -40.19 -11.74
CA ARG A 4 9.80 -38.80 -11.60
C ARG A 4 11.19 -38.78 -11.00
N LYS A 5 12.19 -38.37 -11.78
CA LYS A 5 13.56 -38.21 -11.29
C LYS A 5 13.55 -37.09 -10.25
N ASN A 6 14.09 -37.37 -9.07
CA ASN A 6 14.20 -36.39 -7.99
C ASN A 6 15.10 -35.24 -8.44
N PHE A 7 14.58 -34.01 -8.40
CA PHE A 7 15.29 -32.80 -8.84
C PHE A 7 16.69 -32.67 -8.21
N LEU A 8 16.80 -32.89 -6.90
CA LEU A 8 18.08 -32.82 -6.17
C LEU A 8 19.08 -33.89 -6.61
N ALA A 9 18.60 -35.10 -6.94
CA ALA A 9 19.46 -36.19 -7.42
C ALA A 9 20.00 -35.87 -8.82
N GLU A 10 19.17 -35.33 -9.70
CA GLU A 10 19.57 -34.89 -11.04
C GLU A 10 20.53 -33.70 -10.97
N LEU A 11 20.27 -32.74 -10.09
CA LEU A 11 21.12 -31.58 -9.88
C LEU A 11 22.51 -31.97 -9.38
N ARG A 12 22.60 -32.94 -8.46
CA ARG A 12 23.88 -33.47 -7.97
C ARG A 12 24.72 -34.08 -9.10
N GLN A 13 24.09 -34.74 -10.06
CA GLN A 13 24.78 -35.33 -11.21
C GLN A 13 25.25 -34.27 -12.20
N LYS A 14 24.44 -33.24 -12.46
CA LYS A 14 24.73 -32.19 -13.45
C LYS A 14 25.68 -31.11 -12.93
N ASN A 15 25.53 -30.67 -11.68
CA ASN A 15 26.31 -29.57 -11.12
C ASN A 15 26.48 -29.72 -9.59
N LYS A 16 27.61 -30.30 -9.18
CA LYS A 16 27.93 -30.55 -7.77
C LYS A 16 28.08 -29.27 -6.94
N LEU A 17 28.60 -28.20 -7.54
CA LEU A 17 28.80 -26.92 -6.84
C LEU A 17 27.44 -26.29 -6.48
N LEU A 18 26.53 -26.22 -7.46
CA LEU A 18 25.18 -25.68 -7.25
C LEU A 18 24.39 -26.54 -6.25
N PHE A 19 24.52 -27.87 -6.35
CA PHE A 19 23.93 -28.78 -5.37
C PHE A 19 24.43 -28.49 -3.95
N SER A 20 25.76 -28.40 -3.74
CA SER A 20 26.34 -28.08 -2.43
C SER A 20 25.89 -26.72 -1.92
N ALA A 21 25.82 -25.71 -2.78
CA ALA A 21 25.33 -24.37 -2.40
C ALA A 21 23.88 -24.41 -1.87
N ILE A 22 23.00 -25.17 -2.54
CA ILE A 22 21.60 -25.34 -2.09
C ILE A 22 21.53 -26.07 -0.75
N ILE A 23 22.29 -27.16 -0.58
CA ILE A 23 22.29 -27.91 0.68
C ILE A 23 22.82 -27.06 1.84
N ILE A 24 23.90 -26.29 1.61
CA ILE A 24 24.43 -25.34 2.59
C ILE A 24 23.38 -24.27 2.91
N TYR A 25 22.73 -23.68 1.90
CA TYR A 25 21.68 -22.70 2.10
C TYR A 25 20.51 -23.26 2.94
N LEU A 26 20.03 -24.47 2.63
CA LEU A 26 18.96 -25.11 3.40
C LEU A 26 19.40 -25.41 4.85
N SER A 27 20.63 -25.87 5.04
CA SER A 27 21.18 -26.18 6.37
C SER A 27 21.35 -24.93 7.23
N ILE A 28 21.86 -23.85 6.65
CA ILE A 28 21.99 -22.54 7.32
C ILE A 28 20.61 -22.03 7.71
N ASN A 29 19.63 -22.05 6.79
CA ASN A 29 18.25 -21.61 7.10
C ASN A 29 17.60 -22.45 8.19
N PHE A 30 17.84 -23.76 8.20
CA PHE A 30 17.31 -24.63 9.24
C PHE A 30 17.95 -24.32 10.60
N ALA A 31 19.27 -24.17 10.65
CA ALA A 31 20.00 -23.82 11.88
C ALA A 31 19.59 -22.43 12.41
N THR A 32 19.49 -21.43 11.53
CA THR A 32 19.06 -20.07 11.92
C THR A 32 17.61 -20.07 12.42
N SER A 33 16.73 -20.85 11.81
CA SER A 33 15.35 -21.03 12.26
C SER A 33 15.28 -21.61 13.69
N ILE A 34 16.08 -22.65 14.00
CA ILE A 34 16.15 -23.22 15.36
C ILE A 34 16.68 -22.20 16.37
N TRP A 35 17.66 -21.39 15.99
CA TRP A 35 18.21 -20.33 16.85
C TRP A 35 17.37 -19.06 16.91
N GLY A 36 16.21 -19.02 16.23
CA GLY A 36 15.35 -17.85 16.20
C GLY A 36 15.93 -16.66 15.42
N TRP A 37 16.99 -16.89 14.62
CA TRP A 37 17.57 -15.89 13.75
C TRP A 37 16.76 -15.78 12.47
N GLN A 38 16.07 -14.65 12.31
CA GLN A 38 15.15 -14.38 11.21
C GLN A 38 15.92 -13.93 9.96
N THR A 39 16.61 -14.86 9.30
CA THR A 39 17.45 -14.56 8.13
C THR A 39 16.70 -14.55 6.80
N THR A 40 15.48 -15.08 6.74
CA THR A 40 14.67 -15.10 5.51
C THR A 40 13.28 -14.51 5.74
N PRO A 41 12.72 -13.80 4.74
CA PRO A 41 11.44 -13.12 4.86
C PRO A 41 10.26 -14.08 5.06
N PHE A 42 10.45 -15.38 4.83
CA PHE A 42 9.41 -16.41 4.94
C PHE A 42 9.29 -17.01 6.35
N TYR A 43 10.31 -16.88 7.20
CA TYR A 43 10.35 -17.47 8.55
C TYR A 43 10.45 -16.39 9.65
N ILE A 44 9.80 -15.25 9.43
CA ILE A 44 9.67 -14.22 10.46
C ILE A 44 8.52 -14.64 11.39
N TRP A 45 8.79 -15.52 12.35
CA TRP A 45 7.82 -15.87 13.41
C TRP A 45 7.21 -14.63 14.08
N ALA A 46 8.01 -13.58 14.20
CA ALA A 46 7.58 -12.27 14.69
C ALA A 46 6.42 -11.65 13.87
N MET A 47 6.36 -11.83 12.55
CA MET A 47 5.28 -11.27 11.72
C MET A 47 3.93 -11.95 11.96
N TYR A 48 3.93 -13.24 12.34
CA TYR A 48 2.71 -14.03 12.52
C TYR A 48 2.29 -14.19 13.97
N SER A 49 3.20 -13.94 14.93
CA SER A 49 3.00 -14.33 16.34
C SER A 49 3.11 -13.17 17.31
N ILE A 50 3.63 -12.01 16.87
CA ILE A 50 3.55 -10.81 17.71
C ILE A 50 2.09 -10.36 17.70
N PRO A 51 1.44 -10.28 18.88
CA PRO A 51 0.10 -9.73 18.95
C PRO A 51 0.16 -8.31 18.39
N LEU A 52 -0.65 -8.03 17.36
CA LEU A 52 -0.82 -6.70 16.84
C LEU A 52 -1.28 -5.82 18.00
N GLN A 53 -0.45 -4.85 18.39
CA GLN A 53 -0.85 -3.87 19.38
C GLN A 53 -2.09 -3.15 18.85
N PRO A 54 -3.24 -3.19 19.55
CA PRO A 54 -4.44 -2.53 19.08
C PRO A 54 -4.13 -1.05 18.92
N ARG A 55 -4.30 -0.54 17.70
CA ARG A 55 -4.14 0.89 17.48
C ARG A 55 -5.31 1.58 18.16
N GLN A 56 -5.03 2.60 18.95
CA GLN A 56 -6.11 3.37 19.58
C GLN A 56 -6.96 4.08 18.53
N GLN A 57 -6.33 4.50 17.42
CA GLN A 57 -6.96 5.26 16.35
C GLN A 57 -6.71 4.62 14.99
N TYR A 58 -7.73 4.69 14.14
CA TYR A 58 -7.71 4.22 12.76
C TYR A 58 -8.15 5.34 11.83
N HIS A 59 -7.40 5.54 10.75
CA HIS A 59 -7.77 6.47 9.70
C HIS A 59 -8.50 5.71 8.58
N ILE A 60 -9.62 6.26 8.15
CA ILE A 60 -10.49 5.69 7.13
C ILE A 60 -10.85 6.80 6.16
N THR A 61 -10.68 6.55 4.87
CA THR A 61 -11.16 7.47 3.84
C THR A 61 -12.50 7.01 3.29
N GLU A 62 -13.51 7.88 3.34
CA GLU A 62 -14.79 7.68 2.69
C GLU A 62 -14.91 8.55 1.44
N VAL A 63 -15.41 7.97 0.35
CA VAL A 63 -15.73 8.70 -0.88
C VAL A 63 -17.23 8.59 -1.15
N TYR A 64 -17.90 9.74 -1.19
CA TYR A 64 -19.29 9.85 -1.56
C TYR A 64 -19.40 10.35 -3.00
N CYS A 65 -20.18 9.64 -3.80
CA CYS A 65 -20.55 10.02 -5.17
C CYS A 65 -22.06 10.25 -5.18
N ASP A 66 -22.52 11.45 -5.53
CA ASP A 66 -23.96 11.78 -5.56
C ASP A 66 -24.70 11.43 -4.26
N SER A 67 -24.06 11.77 -3.14
CA SER A 67 -24.51 11.48 -1.76
C SER A 67 -24.60 10.00 -1.39
N GLN A 68 -24.12 9.08 -2.24
CA GLN A 68 -24.01 7.65 -1.95
C GLN A 68 -22.57 7.27 -1.63
N LEU A 69 -22.36 6.44 -0.60
CA LEU A 69 -21.05 5.92 -0.25
C LEU A 69 -20.56 4.97 -1.35
N HIS A 70 -19.45 5.30 -2.00
CA HIS A 70 -18.91 4.54 -3.13
C HIS A 70 -17.69 3.70 -2.73
N ILE A 71 -16.82 4.25 -1.88
CA ILE A 71 -15.67 3.53 -1.32
C ILE A 71 -15.94 3.31 0.17
N ASP A 72 -16.19 2.05 0.50
CA ASP A 72 -16.34 1.55 1.87
C ASP A 72 -15.01 0.90 2.29
N PRO A 73 -14.37 1.34 3.39
CA PRO A 73 -13.10 0.79 3.88
C PRO A 73 -13.14 -0.71 4.23
N HIS A 74 -14.32 -1.33 4.38
CA HIS A 74 -14.45 -2.68 4.92
C HIS A 74 -14.37 -3.80 3.89
N THR A 75 -14.25 -3.50 2.59
CA THR A 75 -14.29 -4.50 1.51
C THR A 75 -12.96 -4.56 0.75
N PHE A 76 -12.01 -5.34 1.27
CA PHE A 76 -10.67 -5.57 0.69
C PHE A 76 -10.67 -6.34 -0.64
N ASN A 77 -11.80 -6.95 -1.04
CA ASN A 77 -11.85 -7.91 -2.15
C ASN A 77 -12.24 -7.35 -3.52
N ASP A 78 -12.40 -6.03 -3.67
CA ASP A 78 -12.74 -5.45 -4.97
C ASP A 78 -11.49 -4.94 -5.71
N TYR A 79 -11.01 -5.71 -6.69
CA TYR A 79 -9.88 -5.34 -7.53
C TYR A 79 -10.05 -3.99 -8.23
N LYS A 80 -11.30 -3.55 -8.49
CA LYS A 80 -11.58 -2.24 -9.09
C LYS A 80 -11.31 -1.08 -8.12
N ARG A 81 -11.37 -1.34 -6.81
CA ARG A 81 -11.07 -0.34 -5.77
C ARG A 81 -9.60 -0.13 -5.53
N MET A 82 -8.76 -1.14 -5.82
CA MET A 82 -7.33 -1.08 -5.51
C MET A 82 -6.65 0.14 -6.15
N MET A 83 -7.00 0.48 -7.39
CA MET A 83 -6.43 1.65 -8.08
C MET A 83 -6.90 2.99 -7.49
N ALA A 84 -8.18 3.11 -7.15
CA ALA A 84 -8.71 4.31 -6.50
C ALA A 84 -8.13 4.48 -5.09
N ASP A 85 -8.12 3.42 -4.28
CA ASP A 85 -7.68 3.44 -2.89
C ASP A 85 -6.21 3.85 -2.73
N TYR A 86 -5.30 3.29 -3.52
CA TYR A 86 -3.88 3.68 -3.45
C TYR A 86 -3.66 5.15 -3.81
N SER A 87 -4.29 5.62 -4.89
CA SER A 87 -4.18 7.03 -5.30
C SER A 87 -4.80 7.98 -4.25
N LEU A 88 -5.89 7.53 -3.60
CA LEU A 88 -6.61 8.29 -2.60
C LEU A 88 -5.81 8.41 -1.31
N ARG A 89 -5.20 7.32 -0.84
CA ARG A 89 -4.28 7.35 0.31
C ARG A 89 -3.10 8.28 0.07
N HIS A 90 -2.55 8.25 -1.15
CA HIS A 90 -1.46 9.16 -1.52
C HIS A 90 -1.94 10.62 -1.49
N TYR A 91 -3.12 10.91 -2.04
CA TYR A 91 -3.74 12.23 -1.96
C TYR A 91 -3.96 12.69 -0.50
N VAL A 92 -4.51 11.83 0.36
CA VAL A 92 -4.72 12.12 1.79
C VAL A 92 -3.39 12.50 2.45
N ALA A 93 -2.35 11.68 2.27
CA ALA A 93 -1.02 11.92 2.84
C ALA A 93 -0.45 13.28 2.39
N LEU A 94 -0.62 13.65 1.11
CA LEU A 94 -0.21 14.95 0.59
C LEU A 94 -1.03 16.11 1.17
N THR A 95 -2.34 15.93 1.37
CA THR A 95 -3.18 16.99 1.97
C THR A 95 -2.86 17.21 3.45
N ASP A 96 -2.56 16.15 4.20
CA ASP A 96 -2.22 16.23 5.62
C ASP A 96 -0.83 16.82 5.87
N SER A 97 0.10 16.60 4.94
CA SER A 97 1.42 17.22 4.97
C SER A 97 1.43 18.66 4.43
N ASN A 98 0.26 19.29 4.23
CA ASN A 98 0.13 20.61 3.62
C ASN A 98 0.86 20.70 2.26
N TYR A 99 0.70 19.68 1.43
CA TYR A 99 1.32 19.55 0.11
C TYR A 99 2.85 19.47 0.16
N HIS A 100 3.45 19.29 1.34
CA HIS A 100 4.87 19.00 1.47
C HIS A 100 5.11 17.50 1.33
N LEU A 101 6.01 17.14 0.43
CA LEU A 101 6.41 15.76 0.25
C LEU A 101 7.27 15.33 1.45
N GLN A 102 6.67 14.73 2.48
CA GLN A 102 7.43 14.15 3.60
C GLN A 102 8.45 13.11 3.09
N ASP A 103 8.07 12.37 2.06
CA ASP A 103 8.93 11.39 1.41
C ASP A 103 10.01 12.01 0.51
N TYR A 104 9.94 13.29 0.14
CA TYR A 104 10.97 13.91 -0.70
C TYR A 104 12.33 13.90 -0.02
N HIS A 105 12.40 14.15 1.29
CA HIS A 105 13.68 14.09 2.01
C HIS A 105 14.23 12.65 2.10
N SER A 106 13.36 11.68 2.34
CA SER A 106 13.69 10.26 2.40
C SER A 106 14.16 9.72 1.04
N PHE A 107 13.41 10.02 -0.04
CA PHE A 107 13.77 9.67 -1.41
C PHE A 107 15.00 10.42 -1.90
N LYS A 108 15.13 11.72 -1.61
CA LYS A 108 16.32 12.49 -1.96
C LYS A 108 17.58 11.90 -1.32
N LYS A 109 17.50 11.42 -0.07
CA LYS A 109 18.63 10.75 0.59
C LYS A 109 18.96 9.40 -0.04
N LEU A 110 17.94 8.60 -0.36
CA LEU A 110 18.13 7.30 -1.01
C LEU A 110 18.73 7.43 -2.42
N PHE A 111 18.28 8.44 -3.17
CA PHE A 111 18.63 8.64 -4.57
C PHE A 111 19.75 9.65 -4.81
N SER A 112 20.16 10.45 -3.81
CA SER A 112 21.39 11.26 -3.90
C SER A 112 22.63 10.37 -4.09
N LEU A 113 22.55 9.10 -3.68
CA LEU A 113 23.57 8.09 -3.91
C LEU A 113 23.58 7.56 -5.36
N ALA A 114 22.51 7.78 -6.13
CA ALA A 114 22.30 7.25 -7.48
C ALA A 114 22.62 8.24 -8.62
N GLY A 115 23.04 9.47 -8.31
CA GLY A 115 23.49 10.47 -9.29
C GLY A 115 22.49 11.58 -9.63
N SER A 116 22.96 12.60 -10.36
CA SER A 116 22.23 13.85 -10.65
C SER A 116 20.98 13.69 -11.51
N ASP A 117 20.96 12.70 -12.40
CA ASP A 117 19.83 12.45 -13.30
C ASP A 117 18.57 12.01 -12.54
N PHE A 118 18.75 11.35 -11.39
CA PHE A 118 17.66 10.92 -10.54
C PHE A 118 16.91 12.09 -9.88
N THR A 119 17.60 13.19 -9.62
CA THR A 119 16.97 14.38 -9.02
C THR A 119 15.91 14.97 -9.97
N ARG A 120 16.17 14.98 -11.29
CA ARG A 120 15.16 15.41 -12.29
C ARG A 120 13.97 14.46 -12.34
N LEU A 121 14.22 13.17 -12.18
CA LEU A 121 13.17 12.15 -12.18
C LEU A 121 12.26 12.30 -10.96
N ILE A 122 12.81 12.60 -9.78
CA ILE A 122 12.05 12.91 -8.56
C ILE A 122 11.10 14.10 -8.76
N TYR A 123 11.54 15.17 -9.45
CA TYR A 123 10.66 16.30 -9.75
C TYR A 123 9.57 15.97 -10.77
N ARG A 124 9.78 14.98 -11.64
CA ARG A 124 8.77 14.52 -12.62
C ARG A 124 7.72 13.59 -12.04
N ILE A 125 8.09 12.76 -11.06
CA ILE A 125 7.17 11.78 -10.45
C ILE A 125 6.32 12.39 -9.33
N ASN A 126 6.76 13.51 -8.76
CA ASN A 126 6.03 14.15 -7.67
C ASN A 126 5.05 15.18 -8.22
N PRO A 127 3.76 15.09 -7.86
CA PRO A 127 2.78 16.05 -8.32
C PRO A 127 3.01 17.42 -7.66
N THR A 128 2.88 18.47 -8.45
CA THR A 128 2.79 19.85 -7.99
C THR A 128 1.48 20.08 -7.23
N ARG A 129 1.42 21.13 -6.40
CA ARG A 129 0.18 21.52 -5.71
C ARG A 129 -0.99 21.73 -6.67
N ALA A 130 -0.72 22.30 -7.85
CA ALA A 130 -1.72 22.47 -8.89
C ALA A 130 -2.27 21.10 -9.34
N GLU A 131 -1.41 20.14 -9.63
CA GLU A 131 -1.82 18.78 -10.02
C GLU A 131 -2.59 18.06 -8.90
N ILE A 132 -2.15 18.21 -7.65
CA ILE A 132 -2.86 17.65 -6.48
C ILE A 132 -4.28 18.23 -6.39
N ASN A 133 -4.47 19.53 -6.66
CA ASN A 133 -5.79 20.15 -6.62
C ASN A 133 -6.75 19.64 -7.72
N HIS A 134 -6.24 19.09 -8.82
CA HIS A 134 -7.06 18.47 -9.87
C HIS A 134 -7.44 17.01 -9.55
N TYR A 135 -6.84 16.43 -8.51
CA TYR A 135 -7.08 15.04 -8.14
C TYR A 135 -8.56 14.69 -7.90
N PRO A 136 -9.37 15.50 -7.18
CA PRO A 136 -10.79 15.19 -6.96
C PRO A 136 -11.59 15.12 -8.27
N GLU A 137 -11.25 15.96 -9.25
CA GLU A 137 -11.88 15.94 -10.57
C GLU A 137 -11.47 14.69 -11.36
N TRP A 138 -10.17 14.38 -11.37
CA TRP A 138 -9.67 13.14 -11.98
C TRP A 138 -10.35 11.90 -11.37
N LEU A 139 -10.45 11.85 -10.04
CA LEU A 139 -11.08 10.73 -9.33
C LEU A 139 -12.56 10.59 -9.71
N LYS A 140 -13.29 11.70 -9.82
CA LYS A 140 -14.68 11.70 -10.29
C LYS A 140 -14.80 11.11 -11.69
N VAL A 141 -13.94 11.54 -12.63
CA VAL A 141 -13.92 11.02 -14.00
C VAL A 141 -13.59 9.52 -14.01
N TYR A 142 -12.57 9.11 -13.25
CA TYR A 142 -12.16 7.73 -13.12
C TYR A 142 -13.30 6.84 -12.59
N LEU A 143 -13.93 7.23 -11.48
CA LEU A 143 -15.05 6.49 -10.89
C LEU A 143 -16.28 6.46 -11.82
N SER A 144 -16.51 7.53 -12.59
CA SER A 144 -17.58 7.54 -13.60
C SER A 144 -17.32 6.49 -14.69
N GLN A 145 -16.08 6.41 -15.18
CA GLN A 145 -15.66 5.43 -16.18
C GLN A 145 -15.73 4.00 -15.66
N GLN A 146 -15.28 3.75 -14.42
CA GLN A 146 -15.28 2.41 -13.81
C GLN A 146 -16.70 1.91 -13.52
N SER A 147 -17.60 2.79 -13.09
CA SER A 147 -18.98 2.45 -12.75
C SER A 147 -19.94 2.45 -13.94
N GLY A 148 -19.56 3.07 -15.06
CA GLY A 148 -20.44 3.29 -16.20
C GLY A 148 -21.58 4.29 -15.93
N LYS A 149 -21.52 5.02 -14.81
CA LYS A 149 -22.50 6.03 -14.41
C LYS A 149 -21.85 7.40 -14.41
N GLN A 150 -22.58 8.41 -14.85
CA GLN A 150 -22.14 9.80 -14.70
C GLN A 150 -22.22 10.20 -13.22
N ILE A 151 -21.08 10.60 -12.65
CA ILE A 151 -21.01 11.13 -11.28
C ILE A 151 -21.00 12.66 -11.36
N ASN A 152 -21.96 13.30 -10.72
CA ASN A 152 -22.10 14.77 -10.75
C ASN A 152 -21.40 15.46 -9.58
N SER A 153 -21.30 14.77 -8.45
CA SER A 153 -20.71 15.28 -7.22
C SER A 153 -19.82 14.24 -6.56
N LEU A 154 -18.71 14.70 -5.98
CA LEU A 154 -17.75 13.86 -5.28
C LEU A 154 -17.33 14.56 -3.99
N ARG A 155 -17.41 13.86 -2.86
CA ARG A 155 -16.93 14.34 -1.56
C ARG A 155 -16.01 13.30 -0.94
N ILE A 156 -14.84 13.75 -0.50
CA ILE A 156 -13.82 12.91 0.14
C ILE A 156 -13.73 13.32 1.60
N TYR A 157 -13.87 12.34 2.49
CA TYR A 157 -13.69 12.53 3.92
C TYR A 157 -12.57 11.65 4.45
N ASP A 158 -11.72 12.22 5.30
CA ASP A 158 -10.86 11.45 6.20
C ASP A 158 -11.55 11.36 7.57
N LEU A 159 -11.66 10.13 8.06
CA LEU A 159 -12.31 9.79 9.32
C LEU A 159 -11.27 9.22 10.27
N THR A 160 -11.28 9.70 11.50
CA THR A 160 -10.58 9.05 12.60
C THR A 160 -11.59 8.28 13.45
N LEU A 161 -11.40 6.97 13.52
CA LEU A 161 -12.19 6.07 14.35
C LEU A 161 -11.37 5.62 15.56
N GLN A 162 -12.03 5.46 16.69
CA GLN A 162 -11.50 4.77 17.86
C GLN A 162 -12.39 3.58 18.19
N TYR A 163 -11.82 2.48 18.66
CA TYR A 163 -12.62 1.34 19.11
C TYR A 163 -12.96 1.51 20.60
N GLY A 164 -14.25 1.50 20.90
CA GLY A 164 -14.77 1.51 22.27
C GLY A 164 -14.46 0.20 23.01
N ALA A 165 -14.71 0.18 24.32
CA ALA A 165 -14.53 -1.01 25.15
C ALA A 165 -15.42 -2.20 24.71
N ASP A 166 -16.50 -1.93 23.98
CA ASP A 166 -17.40 -2.91 23.38
C ASP A 166 -16.91 -3.43 22.01
N GLY A 167 -15.73 -3.01 21.57
CA GLY A 167 -15.15 -3.39 20.28
C GLY A 167 -15.85 -2.74 19.07
N ARG A 168 -16.70 -1.73 19.27
CA ARG A 168 -17.34 -1.01 18.16
C ARG A 168 -16.56 0.23 17.78
N PRO A 169 -16.48 0.56 16.47
CA PRO A 169 -15.86 1.79 16.03
C PRO A 169 -16.75 2.99 16.41
N VAL A 170 -16.12 4.02 16.97
CA VAL A 170 -16.71 5.32 17.30
C VAL A 170 -15.99 6.37 16.46
N LEU A 171 -16.77 7.17 15.71
CA LEU A 171 -16.24 8.29 14.96
C LEU A 171 -15.79 9.39 15.92
N VAL A 172 -14.50 9.71 15.87
CA VAL A 172 -13.89 10.77 16.70
C VAL A 172 -13.75 12.06 15.92
N TYR A 173 -13.37 11.97 14.65
CA TYR A 173 -13.12 13.13 13.82
C TYR A 173 -13.48 12.85 12.37
N LYS A 174 -14.06 13.86 11.70
CA LYS A 174 -14.41 13.83 10.27
C LYS A 174 -13.93 15.12 9.61
N LYS A 175 -12.96 14.99 8.71
CA LYS A 175 -12.41 16.09 7.92
C LYS A 175 -12.82 15.93 6.46
N GLN A 176 -13.40 16.96 5.88
CA GLN A 176 -13.60 17.00 4.43
C GLN A 176 -12.27 17.38 3.76
N LEU A 177 -11.72 16.47 2.97
CA LEU A 177 -10.47 16.72 2.23
C LEU A 177 -10.75 17.49 0.94
N ALA A 178 -11.81 17.09 0.23
CA ALA A 178 -12.22 17.71 -1.02
C ALA A 178 -13.73 17.58 -1.23
N ALA A 179 -14.28 18.55 -1.95
CA ALA A 179 -15.60 18.47 -2.55
C ALA A 179 -15.52 18.98 -3.98
N TYR A 180 -16.20 18.28 -4.88
CA TYR A 180 -16.41 18.67 -6.25
C TYR A 180 -17.91 18.58 -6.53
N GLU A 181 -18.48 19.63 -7.08
CA GLU A 181 -19.86 19.67 -7.56
C GLU A 181 -19.83 20.18 -9.00
N HIS A 182 -20.44 19.44 -9.92
CA HIS A 182 -20.54 19.88 -11.30
C HIS A 182 -21.58 21.00 -11.39
N GLY A 183 -21.11 22.23 -11.58
CA GLY A 183 -21.93 23.39 -11.94
C GLY A 183 -22.61 24.11 -10.78
N LYS A 184 -22.01 25.22 -10.37
CA LYS A 184 -22.46 26.50 -10.95
C LYS A 184 -21.38 27.00 -11.89
#